data_AF-A0A7C4Y0C8-F1
#
_entry.id   AF-A0A7C4Y0C8-F1
#
_cell.length_a   1.000
_cell.length_b   1.000
_cell.length_c   1.000
_cell.angle_alpha   90.00
_cell.angle_beta   90.00
_cell.angle_gamma   90.00
#
_symmetry.space_group_name_H-M   'P 1'
#
loop_
_entity.id
_entity.type
_entity.pdbx_description
1 polymer ?
#
loop_
_entity_poly.entity_id
_entity_poly.type
_entity_poly.pdbx_seq_one_letter_code
_entity_poly.pdbx_strand_id
1 'polypeptide(L)'
;YNRTCWNDGYHIIHHLRPGMHYTEMPGEFLKRKDEFAAKKAIVFDGIHYLHVFMWLLTKRYDKLAANLVNINGNMFESEDQAIQLMKERTRKIPA
;
A
#
# COMPACT_ATOMS: atom_id res chain seq x y z
N TYR A 1 -1.44 13.23 6.07
CA TYR A 1 -0.77 13.12 4.76
C TYR A 1 -1.74 13.36 3.60
N ASN A 2 -2.76 12.52 3.39
CA ASN A 2 -3.69 12.67 2.25
C ASN A 2 -4.42 14.02 2.19
N ARG A 3 -4.83 14.60 3.33
CA ARG A 3 -5.44 15.94 3.35
C ARG A 3 -4.48 17.06 2.96
N THR A 4 -3.20 16.95 3.32
CA THR A 4 -2.19 18.00 3.11
C THR A 4 -1.49 17.88 1.76
N CYS A 5 -1.46 16.69 1.18
CA CYS A 5 -0.73 16.37 -0.04
C CYS A 5 -1.69 15.89 -1.13
N TRP A 6 -2.82 16.58 -1.33
CA TRP A 6 -3.76 16.32 -2.44
C TRP A 6 -4.04 14.83 -2.69
N ASN A 7 -4.36 14.06 -1.64
CA ASN A 7 -4.65 12.63 -1.72
C ASN A 7 -3.55 11.78 -2.40
N ASP A 8 -2.30 12.23 -2.41
CA ASP A 8 -1.20 11.55 -3.09
C ASP A 8 -1.02 10.11 -2.61
N GLY A 9 -1.32 9.80 -1.33
CA GLY A 9 -1.27 8.43 -0.79
C GLY A 9 -2.13 7.40 -1.54
N TYR A 10 -3.10 7.82 -2.37
CA TYR A 10 -3.81 6.96 -3.31
C TYR A 10 -3.02 6.73 -4.61
N HIS A 11 -1.70 6.53 -4.51
CA HIS A 11 -0.78 6.45 -5.65
C HIS A 11 -1.13 5.35 -6.66
N ILE A 12 -1.62 4.20 -6.17
CA ILE A 12 -2.10 3.12 -7.05
C ILE A 12 -3.19 3.63 -7.99
N ILE A 13 -4.09 4.49 -7.50
CA ILE A 13 -5.18 5.05 -8.29
C ILE A 13 -4.65 6.04 -9.32
N HIS A 14 -3.65 6.84 -8.97
CA HIS A 14 -2.97 7.70 -9.94
C HIS A 14 -2.41 6.88 -11.12
N HIS A 15 -1.79 5.73 -10.88
CA HIS A 15 -1.30 4.86 -11.97
C HIS A 15 -2.42 4.20 -12.78
N LEU A 16 -3.55 3.88 -12.14
CA LEU A 16 -4.71 3.30 -12.84
C LEU A 16 -5.51 4.33 -13.64
N ARG A 17 -5.59 5.56 -13.14
CA ARG A 17 -6.42 6.66 -13.68
C ARG A 17 -5.67 7.99 -13.54
N PRO A 18 -4.61 8.24 -14.33
CA PRO A 18 -3.73 9.39 -14.15
C PRO A 18 -4.42 10.75 -14.33
N GLY A 19 -5.52 10.80 -15.10
CA GLY A 19 -6.32 12.02 -15.27
C GLY A 19 -7.43 12.25 -14.24
N MET A 20 -7.58 11.38 -13.23
CA MET A 20 -8.58 11.56 -12.17
C MET A 20 -8.23 12.74 -11.27
N HIS A 21 -9.21 13.57 -10.93
CA HIS A 21 -8.98 14.65 -9.98
C HIS A 21 -8.74 14.06 -8.58
N TYR A 22 -7.74 14.56 -7.86
CA TYR A 22 -7.27 13.94 -6.62
C TYR A 22 -8.35 13.84 -5.53
N THR A 23 -9.35 14.72 -5.53
CA THR A 23 -10.47 14.66 -4.58
C THR A 23 -11.36 13.42 -4.78
N GLU A 24 -11.33 12.81 -5.96
CA GLU A 24 -12.16 11.65 -6.33
C GLU A 24 -11.48 10.32 -5.99
N MET A 25 -10.15 10.32 -5.82
CA MET A 25 -9.35 9.11 -5.57
C MET A 25 -9.82 8.29 -4.34
N PRO A 26 -10.21 8.89 -3.19
CA PRO A 26 -10.75 8.10 -2.08
C PRO A 26 -12.02 7.31 -2.44
N GLY A 27 -12.90 7.91 -3.24
CA GLY A 27 -14.11 7.23 -3.71
C GLY A 27 -13.79 6.09 -4.67
N GLU A 28 -12.81 6.29 -5.55
CA GLU A 28 -12.35 5.25 -6.47
C GLU A 28 -11.67 4.08 -5.74
N PHE A 29 -10.95 4.36 -4.64
CA PHE A 29 -10.39 3.33 -3.78
C PHE A 29 -11.48 2.41 -3.24
N LEU A 30 -12.53 2.99 -2.67
CA LEU A 30 -13.63 2.23 -2.07
C LEU A 30 -14.36 1.36 -3.09
N LYS A 31 -14.55 1.86 -4.32
CA LYS A 31 -15.16 1.07 -5.42
C LYS A 31 -14.31 -0.14 -5.83
N ARG A 32 -13.00 -0.11 -5.60
CA ARG A 32 -12.03 -1.14 -6.04
C ARG A 32 -11.44 -1.94 -4.89
N LYS A 33 -11.84 -1.69 -3.65
CA LYS A 33 -11.22 -2.28 -2.46
C LYS A 33 -11.15 -3.82 -2.54
N ASP A 34 -12.17 -4.47 -3.10
CA ASP A 34 -12.22 -5.93 -3.20
C ASP A 34 -11.25 -6.47 -4.27
N GLU A 35 -11.09 -5.74 -5.39
CA GLU A 35 -10.06 -6.04 -6.39
C GLU A 35 -8.65 -5.87 -5.81
N PHE A 36 -8.44 -4.81 -5.03
CA PHE A 36 -7.18 -4.55 -4.33
C PHE A 36 -6.88 -5.63 -3.30
N ALA A 37 -7.88 -6.08 -2.55
CA ALA A 37 -7.74 -7.21 -1.63
C ALA A 37 -7.33 -8.49 -2.37
N ALA A 38 -8.04 -8.84 -3.45
CA ALA A 38 -7.76 -10.02 -4.25
C ALA A 38 -6.32 -10.02 -4.84
N LYS A 39 -5.80 -8.85 -5.22
CA LYS A 39 -4.45 -8.68 -5.76
C LYS A 39 -3.37 -8.43 -4.70
N LYS A 40 -3.74 -8.45 -3.42
CA LYS A 40 -2.86 -8.12 -2.29
C LYS A 40 -2.15 -6.77 -2.49
N ALA A 41 -2.92 -5.74 -2.85
CA ALA A 41 -2.41 -4.38 -2.97
C ALA A 41 -1.96 -3.88 -1.60
N ILE A 42 -0.79 -3.24 -1.53
CA ILE A 42 -0.23 -2.75 -0.27
C ILE A 42 -0.79 -1.36 0.00
N VAL A 43 -1.47 -1.21 1.14
CA VAL A 43 -2.03 0.05 1.63
C VAL A 43 -1.56 0.23 3.07
N PHE A 44 -1.02 1.41 3.38
CA PHE A 44 -0.60 1.75 4.72
C PHE A 44 -1.47 2.85 5.31
N ASP A 45 -1.71 2.79 6.61
CA ASP A 45 -2.34 3.87 7.39
C ASP A 45 -1.37 4.39 8.46
N GLY A 46 -1.52 5.65 8.85
CA GLY A 46 -0.66 6.29 9.87
C GLY A 46 0.75 6.68 9.42
N ILE A 47 1.20 6.27 8.23
CA ILE A 47 2.54 6.58 7.69
C ILE A 47 2.47 7.22 6.30
N HIS A 48 3.60 7.76 5.82
CA HIS A 48 3.73 8.44 4.53
C HIS A 48 4.98 7.98 3.77
N TYR A 49 5.18 8.44 2.53
CA TYR A 49 6.23 7.92 1.63
C TYR A 49 7.63 7.90 2.23
N LEU A 50 8.05 8.94 2.95
CA LEU A 50 9.38 8.94 3.55
C LEU A 50 9.55 7.82 4.59
N HIS A 51 8.52 7.51 5.38
CA HIS A 51 8.55 6.33 6.27
C HIS A 51 8.66 5.04 5.46
N VAL A 52 7.81 4.88 4.44
CA VAL A 52 7.80 3.68 3.58
C VAL A 52 9.16 3.49 2.92
N PHE A 53 9.72 4.54 2.33
CA PHE A 53 11.02 4.55 1.68
C PHE A 53 12.14 4.15 2.64
N MET A 54 12.25 4.84 3.78
CA MET A 54 13.31 4.58 4.75
C MET A 54 13.22 3.17 5.32
N TRP A 55 12.02 2.69 5.66
CA TRP A 55 11.83 1.34 6.20
C TRP A 55 12.04 0.26 5.15
N LEU A 56 11.68 0.49 3.89
CA LEU A 56 11.94 -0.45 2.81
C LEU A 56 13.45 -0.62 2.58
N LEU A 57 14.19 0.49 2.45
CA LEU A 57 15.64 0.45 2.24
C LEU A 57 16.41 -0.15 3.42
N THR A 58 15.92 0.08 4.65
CA THR A 58 16.51 -0.51 5.87
C THR A 58 15.91 -1.87 6.24
N LYS A 59 15.07 -2.47 5.37
CA LYS A 59 14.44 -3.79 5.54
C LYS A 59 13.60 -3.93 6.82
N ARG A 60 13.04 -2.82 7.33
CA ARG A 60 12.12 -2.78 8.47
C ARG A 60 10.70 -3.17 8.07
N TYR A 61 10.56 -4.41 7.59
CA TYR A 61 9.27 -5.00 7.20
C TYR A 61 8.30 -5.12 8.38
N ASP A 62 8.81 -5.26 9.60
CA ASP A 62 8.05 -5.22 10.84
C ASP A 62 7.28 -3.91 10.98
N LYS A 63 7.94 -2.77 10.74
CA LYS A 63 7.29 -1.46 10.83
C LYS A 63 6.30 -1.23 9.70
N LEU A 64 6.60 -1.73 8.50
CA LEU A 64 5.66 -1.68 7.37
C LEU A 64 4.41 -2.50 7.66
N ALA A 65 4.58 -3.73 8.17
CA ALA A 65 3.47 -4.64 8.45
C ALA A 65 2.59 -4.14 9.60
N ALA A 66 3.18 -3.56 10.64
CA ALA A 66 2.44 -2.94 11.75
C ALA A 66 1.53 -1.76 11.31
N ASN A 67 1.77 -1.17 10.14
CA ASN A 67 0.97 -0.06 9.59
C ASN A 67 0.16 -0.50 8.35
N LEU A 68 0.14 -1.79 8.04
CA LEU A 68 -0.51 -2.33 6.85
C LEU A 68 -2.01 -2.50 7.09
N VAL A 69 -2.80 -2.02 6.14
CA VAL A 69 -4.25 -2.23 6.14
C VAL A 69 -4.56 -3.59 5.54
N ASN A 70 -5.06 -4.52 6.37
CA ASN A 70 -5.62 -5.78 5.90
C ASN A 70 -7.02 -5.52 5.32
N ILE A 71 -7.09 -5.19 4.02
CA ILE A 71 -8.34 -4.82 3.35
C ILE A 71 -9.37 -5.94 3.53
N ASN A 72 -10.59 -5.59 3.95
CA ASN A 72 -11.67 -6.50 4.31
C ASN A 72 -11.37 -7.48 5.47
N GLY A 73 -10.20 -7.38 6.11
CA GLY A 73 -9.77 -8.28 7.18
C GLY A 73 -9.36 -9.69 6.73
N ASN A 74 -9.35 -9.97 5.42
CA ASN A 74 -9.14 -11.32 4.87
C ASN A 74 -8.06 -11.38 3.79
N MET A 75 -7.35 -10.27 3.53
CA MET A 75 -6.28 -10.22 2.53
C MET A 75 -5.02 -10.96 3.01
N PHE A 76 -4.75 -10.90 4.32
CA PHE A 76 -3.70 -11.65 4.98
C PHE A 76 -4.21 -12.40 6.21
N GLU A 77 -3.72 -13.61 6.39
CA GLU A 77 -3.99 -14.47 7.56
C GLU A 77 -3.18 -14.03 8.79
N SER A 78 -2.01 -13.41 8.58
CA SER A 78 -1.13 -12.93 9.64
C SER A 78 -0.21 -11.81 9.16
N GLU A 79 0.38 -11.08 10.11
CA GLU A 79 1.42 -10.09 9.84
C GLU A 79 2.62 -10.73 9.12
N ASP A 80 3.03 -11.93 9.55
CA ASP A 80 4.12 -12.68 8.92
C ASP A 80 3.85 -12.97 7.44
N GLN A 81 2.62 -13.33 7.08
CA GLN A 81 2.25 -13.57 5.68
C GLN A 81 2.43 -12.29 4.83
N ALA A 82 2.07 -11.13 5.38
CA ALA A 82 2.28 -9.85 4.71
C ALA A 82 3.77 -9.51 4.57
N ILE A 83 4.58 -9.78 5.61
CA ILE A 83 6.03 -9.60 5.57
C ILE A 83 6.66 -10.48 4.50
N GLN A 84 6.25 -11.75 4.39
CA GLN A 84 6.77 -12.65 3.35
C GLN A 84 6.45 -12.14 1.95
N LEU A 85 5.23 -11.65 1.71
CA LEU A 85 4.87 -11.04 0.43
C LEU A 85 5.76 -9.83 0.10
N MET A 86 6.01 -8.94 1.07
CA MET A 86 6.89 -7.78 0.86
C MET A 86 8.32 -8.20 0.54
N LYS A 87 8.87 -9.20 1.26
CA LYS A 87 10.20 -9.76 0.99
C LYS A 87 10.28 -10.43 -0.38
N GLU A 88 9.21 -11.11 -0.78
CA GLU A 88 9.11 -11.74 -2.10
C GLU A 88 9.14 -10.68 -3.21
N ARG A 89 8.31 -9.65 -3.10
CA ARG A 89 8.18 -8.57 -4.10
C ARG A 89 9.41 -7.66 -4.20
N THR A 90 10.28 -7.68 -3.19
CA THR A 90 11.53 -6.90 -3.15
C THR A 90 12.77 -7.76 -3.36
N ARG A 91 12.61 -9.04 -3.69
CA ARG A 91 13.73 -9.94 -3.95
C ARG A 91 14.56 -9.39 -5.12
N LYS A 92 15.88 -9.47 -4.98
CA LYS A 92 16.80 -9.17 -6.08
C LYS A 92 16.44 -10.06 -7.27
N ILE A 93 16.21 -9.45 -8.43
CA ILE A 93 16.04 -10.17 -9.69
C ILE A 93 17.40 -10.81 -10.03
N PRO A 94 17.47 -12.13 -10.26
CA PRO A 94 18.69 -12.80 -10.69
C PRO A 94 19.27 -12.14 -11.95
N ALA A 95 20.60 -12.14 -12.07
CA ALA A 95 21.29 -11.63 -13.25
C ALA A 95 21.16 -12.61 -14.43
#